data_AF-A0A068S2D1-F1
#
_entry.id   AF-A0A068S2D1-F1
#
_cell.length_a   1.000
_cell.length_b   1.000
_cell.length_c   1.000
_cell.angle_alpha   90.00
_cell.angle_beta   90.00
_cell.angle_gamma   90.00
#
_symmetry.space_group_name_H-M   'P 1'
#
loop_
_entity.id
_entity.type
_entity.pdbx_description
1 polymer ?
#
loop_
_entity_poly.entity_id
_entity_poly.type
_entity_poly.pdbx_seq_one_letter_code
_entity_poly.pdbx_strand_id
1 'polypeptide(L)'
;MFLQRIVRRSSRSRLIIYIGIVGVLIFCSSLNKPSSPPITQIDDIPEPIHDHYQPALDDTTTLPWYTHPHPALPVSNNFSTAHLSLDQRQALWKHSVERAQQVAELVLGPIQGIPGSVHRTHEAAERVRAQIDCWTSQGQWKQQDGYHLAKHFQDPLYGKCKRQQDPYVWSTPPTTTCPLDDTVDPVTWCSLLDGRNTLIVGDLVQYQLHEVLLDAMRDGPTVCFGELNCKDHTLCQQPEARMRYIRNDILSPVSRINRAKGHPSVDTIEWPFITSPMMRAYSVLILNRAPVVEDDETFIQQLVETMRVIRSRAPDTLLLYRSTSIGHPFCNDAQEPLESHLKDEELQQLPYGWSELKRRNAMARKIVEAAGGVFVDLAALTDLRPDGHMGGQDCLRYCIPGPLDAWVQILYHVFLSLAQ
;
A
#
# COMPACT_ATOMS: atom_id res chain seq x y z
N MET A 1 -18.93 20.16 -49.29
CA MET A 1 -17.83 20.58 -50.19
C MET A 1 -17.61 22.07 -50.04
N PHE A 2 -16.36 22.53 -50.03
CA PHE A 2 -15.98 23.92 -49.73
C PHE A 2 -14.98 24.41 -50.78
N LEU A 3 -15.25 25.54 -51.44
CA LEU A 3 -14.31 26.34 -52.26
C LEU A 3 -14.91 27.77 -52.35
N GLN A 4 -14.37 28.81 -51.73
CA GLN A 4 -13.07 29.51 -51.87
C GLN A 4 -13.06 30.67 -52.90
N ARG A 5 -12.34 31.77 -52.51
CA ARG A 5 -11.96 33.02 -53.24
C ARG A 5 -13.01 34.15 -53.14
N ILE A 6 -12.71 35.47 -53.20
CA ILE A 6 -11.49 36.33 -53.20
C ILE A 6 -11.95 37.80 -52.90
N VAL A 7 -11.21 38.79 -52.35
CA VAL A 7 -10.06 38.94 -51.41
C VAL A 7 -9.95 40.45 -51.05
N ARG A 8 -9.54 40.86 -49.83
CA ARG A 8 -8.76 42.13 -49.61
C ARG A 8 -8.02 42.22 -48.27
N ARG A 9 -6.85 42.87 -48.29
CA ARG A 9 -5.86 43.01 -47.20
C ARG A 9 -6.14 44.25 -46.32
N SER A 10 -5.70 44.20 -45.06
CA SER A 10 -5.12 45.37 -44.38
C SER A 10 -3.92 44.96 -43.53
N SER A 11 -3.01 45.91 -43.29
CA SER A 11 -1.65 45.69 -42.78
C SER A 11 -1.52 45.98 -41.29
N ARG A 12 -0.64 45.23 -40.59
CA ARG A 12 0.29 45.74 -39.56
C ARG A 12 1.27 44.65 -39.09
N SER A 13 2.47 44.63 -39.68
CA SER A 13 3.61 43.89 -39.15
C SER A 13 4.20 44.60 -37.93
N ARG A 14 4.49 43.87 -36.85
CA ARG A 14 5.34 44.38 -35.76
C ARG A 14 6.77 43.90 -35.95
N LEU A 15 7.66 44.87 -36.16
CA LEU A 15 9.11 44.68 -36.17
C LEU A 15 9.59 44.58 -34.71
N ILE A 16 10.30 43.52 -34.34
CA ILE A 16 11.02 43.44 -33.06
C ILE A 16 12.51 43.52 -33.36
N ILE A 17 13.15 44.56 -32.84
CA ILE A 17 14.57 44.83 -33.00
C ILE A 17 15.30 44.21 -31.80
N TYR A 18 16.21 43.27 -32.05
CA TYR A 18 17.20 42.84 -31.06
C TYR A 18 18.41 43.78 -31.12
N ILE A 19 18.65 44.53 -30.04
CA ILE A 19 19.90 45.28 -29.84
C ILE A 19 20.79 44.42 -28.94
N GLY A 20 21.89 43.92 -29.49
CA GLY A 20 22.94 43.28 -28.70
C GLY A 20 23.82 44.33 -28.02
N ILE A 21 24.17 44.11 -26.76
CA ILE A 21 25.19 44.90 -26.06
C ILE A 21 26.38 43.99 -25.79
N VAL A 22 27.49 44.28 -26.47
CA VAL A 22 28.82 43.75 -26.17
C VAL A 22 29.53 44.76 -25.27
N GLY A 23 30.06 44.31 -24.14
CA GLY A 23 30.78 45.15 -23.19
C GLY A 23 31.92 44.37 -22.53
N VAL A 24 33.12 44.51 -23.09
CA VAL A 24 34.37 43.89 -22.60
C VAL A 24 35.06 44.82 -21.61
N LEU A 25 35.47 44.32 -20.44
CA LEU A 25 36.58 44.87 -19.67
C LEU A 25 37.42 43.72 -19.07
N ILE A 26 38.75 43.92 -19.05
CA ILE A 26 39.79 42.93 -18.74
C ILE A 26 40.75 43.55 -17.68
N PHE A 27 41.60 42.71 -17.07
CA PHE A 27 42.68 42.98 -16.09
C PHE A 27 42.21 43.09 -14.63
N CYS A 28 42.43 42.10 -13.76
CA CYS A 28 43.70 41.55 -13.17
C CYS A 28 43.82 42.03 -11.70
N SER A 29 44.35 41.30 -10.72
CA SER A 29 45.33 40.19 -10.73
C SER A 29 45.13 39.23 -9.54
N SER A 30 45.71 38.02 -9.63
CA SER A 30 46.35 37.23 -8.57
C SER A 30 45.71 37.11 -7.17
N LEU A 31 45.43 35.86 -6.73
CA LEU A 31 45.96 35.30 -5.47
C LEU A 31 45.70 33.78 -5.37
N ASN A 32 46.78 33.02 -5.23
CA ASN A 32 46.96 31.70 -4.60
C ASN A 32 45.90 30.58 -4.77
N LYS A 33 46.25 29.57 -5.59
CA LYS A 33 45.78 28.19 -5.42
C LYS A 33 46.51 27.53 -4.24
N PRO A 34 45.85 26.82 -3.31
CA PRO A 34 46.50 25.82 -2.49
C PRO A 34 46.77 24.56 -3.33
N SER A 35 47.98 24.01 -3.20
CA SER A 35 48.40 22.75 -3.82
C SER A 35 47.84 21.55 -3.06
N SER A 36 47.13 20.65 -3.74
CA SER A 36 46.79 19.33 -3.19
C SER A 36 48.06 18.50 -2.94
N PRO A 37 48.23 17.85 -1.78
CA PRO A 37 49.34 16.92 -1.56
C PRO A 37 49.16 15.63 -2.38
N PRO A 38 50.24 14.89 -2.65
CA PRO A 38 50.15 13.60 -3.34
C PRO A 38 49.42 12.57 -2.47
N ILE A 39 48.53 11.80 -3.07
CA ILE A 39 47.92 10.63 -2.43
C ILE A 39 48.99 9.55 -2.33
N THR A 40 49.46 9.28 -1.12
CA THR A 40 50.27 8.08 -0.83
C THR A 40 49.38 6.84 -0.95
N GLN A 41 49.86 5.82 -1.64
CA GLN A 41 49.30 4.48 -1.55
C GLN A 41 49.33 4.04 -0.08
N ILE A 42 48.16 3.71 0.44
CA ILE A 42 48.02 2.84 1.61
C ILE A 42 47.70 1.47 1.01
N ASP A 43 48.74 0.67 0.84
CA ASP A 43 48.58 -0.79 0.76
C ASP A 43 48.12 -1.30 2.15
N ASP A 44 47.71 -2.56 2.24
CA ASP A 44 47.02 -3.20 3.38
C ASP A 44 45.51 -2.87 3.51
N ILE A 45 44.74 -3.28 2.49
CA ILE A 45 43.36 -3.73 2.70
C ILE A 45 43.45 -5.16 3.25
N PRO A 46 42.96 -5.46 4.47
CA PRO A 46 42.85 -6.85 4.94
C PRO A 46 41.91 -7.62 4.00
N GLU A 47 42.31 -8.83 3.60
CA GLU A 47 41.42 -9.72 2.86
C GLU A 47 40.09 -9.89 3.61
N PRO A 48 38.95 -10.02 2.90
CA PRO A 48 37.70 -10.31 3.56
C PRO A 48 37.85 -11.62 4.33
N ILE A 49 37.63 -11.56 5.65
CA ILE A 49 37.57 -12.75 6.49
C ILE A 49 36.43 -13.60 5.93
N HIS A 50 36.79 -14.65 5.20
CA HIS A 50 35.89 -15.75 4.90
C HIS A 50 35.63 -16.48 6.21
N ASP A 51 34.70 -15.95 7.00
CA ASP A 51 34.14 -16.67 8.12
C ASP A 51 33.60 -17.99 7.58
N HIS A 52 34.20 -19.08 8.06
CA HIS A 52 33.73 -20.42 7.77
C HIS A 52 32.38 -20.60 8.43
N TYR A 53 31.32 -20.24 7.71
CA TYR A 53 29.95 -20.57 8.06
C TYR A 53 29.82 -22.10 8.06
N GLN A 54 30.05 -22.70 9.22
CA GLN A 54 29.61 -24.06 9.49
C GLN A 54 28.09 -23.97 9.75
N PRO A 55 27.23 -24.46 8.84
CA PRO A 55 25.82 -24.54 9.14
C PRO A 55 25.64 -25.46 10.33
N ALA A 56 25.03 -24.95 11.40
CA ALA A 56 24.63 -25.78 12.52
C ALA A 56 23.55 -26.77 12.04
N LEU A 57 23.65 -28.02 12.50
CA LEU A 57 22.68 -29.07 12.16
C LEU A 57 21.35 -28.84 12.92
N ASP A 58 20.50 -27.95 12.39
CA ASP A 58 19.02 -28.02 12.39
C ASP A 58 18.41 -26.76 11.71
N ASP A 59 18.96 -26.35 10.55
CA ASP A 59 18.58 -25.10 9.85
C ASP A 59 17.28 -25.22 9.01
N THR A 60 16.26 -25.88 9.60
CA THR A 60 14.95 -26.12 8.96
C THR A 60 13.82 -25.48 9.74
N THR A 61 12.93 -24.78 9.03
CA THR A 61 11.75 -24.13 9.62
C THR A 61 10.50 -25.01 9.46
N THR A 62 9.56 -24.85 10.39
CA THR A 62 8.27 -25.57 10.40
C THR A 62 7.13 -24.59 10.64
N LEU A 63 6.73 -23.87 9.59
CA LEU A 63 5.55 -23.02 9.61
C LEU A 63 4.29 -23.88 9.39
N PRO A 64 3.11 -23.48 9.91
CA PRO A 64 1.96 -24.38 10.04
C PRO A 64 1.35 -24.87 8.73
N TRP A 65 1.69 -24.27 7.58
CA TRP A 65 1.25 -24.72 6.26
C TRP A 65 2.29 -25.59 5.51
N TYR A 66 3.42 -25.91 6.13
CA TYR A 66 4.45 -26.75 5.53
C TYR A 66 4.06 -28.22 5.57
N THR A 67 4.19 -28.92 4.45
CA THR A 67 3.99 -30.38 4.36
C THR A 67 5.27 -31.17 4.70
N HIS A 68 6.42 -30.50 4.63
CA HIS A 68 7.74 -31.03 4.96
C HIS A 68 8.65 -29.88 5.44
N PRO A 69 9.74 -30.15 6.18
CA PRO A 69 10.66 -29.10 6.61
C PRO A 69 11.33 -28.41 5.41
N HIS A 70 11.36 -27.07 5.43
CA HIS A 70 12.02 -26.24 4.41
C HIS A 70 13.26 -25.55 4.98
N PRO A 71 14.27 -25.20 4.15
CA PRO A 71 15.42 -24.42 4.59
C PRO A 71 15.00 -23.09 5.22
N ALA A 72 15.67 -22.68 6.30
CA ALA A 72 15.46 -21.35 6.88
C ALA A 72 15.75 -20.26 5.83
N LEU A 73 14.84 -19.30 5.70
CA LEU A 73 15.05 -18.12 4.86
C LEU A 73 15.74 -17.01 5.67
N PRO A 74 16.52 -16.12 5.03
CA PRO A 74 17.20 -15.03 5.74
C PRO A 74 16.21 -14.09 6.46
N VAL A 75 16.11 -14.24 7.78
CA VAL A 75 15.35 -13.35 8.68
C VAL A 75 16.17 -12.10 9.06
N SER A 76 17.51 -12.16 8.96
CA SER A 76 18.39 -11.09 9.43
C SER A 76 18.35 -9.85 8.53
N ASN A 77 17.89 -8.76 9.13
CA ASN A 77 18.19 -7.40 8.71
C ASN A 77 18.34 -6.55 10.00
N ASN A 78 18.91 -5.36 9.88
CA ASN A 78 19.24 -4.52 11.05
C ASN A 78 18.03 -4.06 11.89
N PHE A 79 16.80 -4.29 11.41
CA PHE A 79 15.54 -3.93 12.08
C PHE A 79 14.68 -5.16 12.42
N SER A 80 15.21 -6.37 12.22
CA SER A 80 14.51 -7.63 12.53
C SER A 80 14.48 -7.88 14.03
N THR A 81 13.27 -8.16 14.57
CA THR A 81 13.08 -8.42 16.01
C THR A 81 13.14 -9.91 16.38
N ALA A 82 13.51 -10.79 15.44
CA ALA A 82 13.56 -12.24 15.65
C ALA A 82 14.56 -12.71 16.72
N HIS A 83 15.51 -11.85 17.12
CA HIS A 83 16.47 -12.12 18.19
C HIS A 83 15.97 -11.70 19.59
N LEU A 84 14.78 -11.09 19.69
CA LEU A 84 14.18 -10.61 20.93
C LEU A 84 13.24 -11.66 21.52
N SER A 85 13.18 -11.75 22.85
CA SER A 85 12.17 -12.55 23.54
C SER A 85 10.76 -11.99 23.35
N LEU A 86 9.74 -12.82 23.58
CA LEU A 86 8.33 -12.41 23.53
C LEU A 86 8.06 -11.13 24.33
N ASP A 87 8.54 -11.05 25.58
CA ASP A 87 8.37 -9.87 26.44
C ASP A 87 9.04 -8.62 25.85
N GLN A 88 10.21 -8.76 25.23
CA GLN A 88 10.91 -7.67 24.56
C GLN A 88 10.18 -7.21 23.30
N ARG A 89 9.63 -8.14 22.49
CA ARG A 89 8.80 -7.82 21.31
C ARG A 89 7.49 -7.14 21.72
N GLN A 90 6.85 -7.56 22.81
CA GLN A 90 5.67 -6.90 23.38
C GLN A 90 5.98 -5.50 23.91
N ALA A 91 7.09 -5.33 24.63
CA ALA A 91 7.54 -4.03 25.13
C ALA A 91 7.85 -3.05 23.97
N LEU A 92 8.55 -3.52 22.94
CA LEU A 92 8.81 -2.75 21.72
C LEU A 92 7.51 -2.41 20.98
N TRP A 93 6.59 -3.38 20.82
CA TRP A 93 5.29 -3.13 20.20
C TRP A 93 4.54 -2.01 20.91
N LYS A 94 4.46 -2.07 22.24
CA LYS A 94 3.79 -1.06 23.06
C LYS A 94 4.45 0.31 22.89
N HIS A 95 5.78 0.37 23.05
CA HIS A 95 6.55 1.60 22.91
C HIS A 95 6.35 2.25 21.53
N SER A 96 6.50 1.48 20.45
CA SER A 96 6.40 2.02 19.08
C SER A 96 4.97 2.46 18.73
N VAL A 97 3.93 1.79 19.25
CA VAL A 97 2.53 2.22 19.08
C VAL A 97 2.22 3.50 19.87
N GLU A 98 2.66 3.59 21.13
CA GLU A 98 2.53 4.82 21.94
C GLU A 98 3.28 5.99 21.29
N ARG A 99 4.49 5.74 20.78
CA ARG A 99 5.32 6.70 20.06
C ARG A 99 4.66 7.18 18.76
N ALA A 100 4.10 6.26 17.96
CA ALA A 100 3.38 6.58 16.74
C ALA A 100 2.18 7.50 17.01
N GLN A 101 1.41 7.21 18.08
CA GLN A 101 0.29 8.05 18.51
C GLN A 101 0.76 9.44 18.94
N GLN A 102 1.78 9.56 19.81
CA GLN A 102 2.31 10.84 20.28
C GLN A 102 2.80 11.74 19.14
N VAL A 103 3.53 11.19 18.18
CA VAL A 103 4.03 11.97 17.02
C VAL A 103 2.88 12.39 16.11
N ALA A 104 1.89 11.52 15.87
CA ALA A 104 0.74 11.83 15.06
C ALA A 104 -0.12 12.95 15.68
N GLU A 105 -0.46 12.85 16.98
CA GLU A 105 -1.24 13.86 17.71
C GLU A 105 -0.53 15.23 17.71
N LEU A 106 0.79 15.26 17.94
CA LEU A 106 1.61 16.47 17.94
C LEU A 106 1.63 17.19 16.57
N VAL A 107 1.68 16.42 15.48
CA VAL A 107 1.88 16.96 14.12
C VAL A 107 0.57 17.26 13.39
N LEU A 108 -0.48 16.45 13.62
CA LEU A 108 -1.76 16.55 12.94
C LEU A 108 -2.77 17.42 13.70
N GLY A 109 -2.64 17.49 15.03
CA GLY A 109 -3.60 18.15 15.90
C GLY A 109 -4.95 17.42 15.98
N PRO A 110 -5.95 18.00 16.68
CA PRO A 110 -7.25 17.36 16.86
C PRO A 110 -8.08 17.40 15.57
N ILE A 111 -8.43 16.22 15.05
CA ILE A 111 -9.39 16.06 13.95
C ILE A 111 -10.69 15.45 14.50
N GLN A 112 -11.82 16.06 14.14
CA GLN A 112 -13.15 15.61 14.56
C GLN A 112 -13.78 14.71 13.49
N GLY A 113 -14.23 13.52 13.90
CA GLY A 113 -14.88 12.57 13.00
C GLY A 113 -13.95 11.98 11.94
N ILE A 114 -14.57 11.53 10.85
CA ILE A 114 -13.89 11.00 9.65
C ILE A 114 -14.20 11.96 8.49
N PRO A 115 -13.24 12.83 8.07
CA PRO A 115 -13.43 13.70 6.91
C PRO A 115 -13.79 12.90 5.66
N GLY A 116 -14.68 13.44 4.83
CA GLY A 116 -15.21 12.75 3.65
C GLY A 116 -16.34 11.74 3.94
N SER A 117 -16.83 11.66 5.18
CA SER A 117 -17.98 10.83 5.59
C SER A 117 -19.13 11.67 6.20
N VAL A 118 -20.20 11.02 6.64
CA VAL A 118 -21.25 11.67 7.48
C VAL A 118 -20.84 11.82 8.95
N HIS A 119 -19.81 11.10 9.40
CA HIS A 119 -19.37 11.04 10.80
C HIS A 119 -18.48 12.23 11.16
N ARG A 120 -19.05 13.24 11.84
CA ARG A 120 -18.36 14.51 12.15
C ARG A 120 -17.99 14.71 13.62
N THR A 121 -18.20 13.72 14.48
CA THR A 121 -17.76 13.75 15.90
C THR A 121 -16.80 12.59 16.19
N HIS A 122 -15.96 12.75 17.22
CA HIS A 122 -15.04 11.71 17.67
C HIS A 122 -15.78 10.41 18.01
N GLU A 123 -16.88 10.48 18.77
CA GLU A 123 -17.65 9.30 19.20
C GLU A 123 -18.30 8.56 18.02
N ALA A 124 -18.66 9.29 16.96
CA ALA A 124 -19.17 8.69 15.72
C ALA A 124 -18.05 7.94 14.97
N ALA A 125 -16.86 8.55 14.86
CA ALA A 125 -15.70 7.90 14.25
C ALA A 125 -15.29 6.62 15.01
N GLU A 126 -15.24 6.65 16.33
CA GLU A 126 -14.88 5.48 17.15
C GLU A 126 -15.90 4.34 17.01
N ARG A 127 -17.21 4.63 16.91
CA ARG A 127 -18.22 3.60 16.63
C ARG A 127 -18.03 2.95 15.26
N VAL A 128 -17.73 3.72 14.22
CA VAL A 128 -17.46 3.19 12.88
C VAL A 128 -16.19 2.36 12.86
N ARG A 129 -15.11 2.82 13.49
CA ARG A 129 -13.84 2.07 13.62
C ARG A 129 -14.05 0.75 14.36
N ALA A 130 -14.76 0.76 15.49
CA ALA A 130 -15.07 -0.45 16.24
C ALA A 130 -15.94 -1.45 15.44
N GLN A 131 -16.89 -0.96 14.63
CA GLN A 131 -17.67 -1.82 13.72
C GLN A 131 -16.78 -2.50 12.67
N ILE A 132 -15.86 -1.75 12.07
CA ILE A 132 -14.92 -2.25 11.06
C ILE A 132 -13.96 -3.28 11.66
N ASP A 133 -13.41 -2.98 12.84
CA ASP A 133 -12.55 -3.91 13.60
C ASP A 133 -13.29 -5.20 13.97
N CYS A 134 -14.60 -5.13 14.22
CA CYS A 134 -15.41 -6.30 14.52
C CYS A 134 -15.49 -7.26 13.31
N TRP A 135 -15.68 -6.74 12.09
CA TRP A 135 -15.72 -7.58 10.88
C TRP A 135 -14.38 -8.27 10.56
N THR A 136 -13.24 -7.65 10.89
CA THR A 136 -11.91 -8.22 10.63
C THR A 136 -11.39 -9.09 11.79
N SER A 137 -11.84 -8.86 13.04
CA SER A 137 -11.37 -9.61 14.22
C SER A 137 -12.30 -10.73 14.70
N GLN A 138 -13.59 -10.70 14.35
CA GLN A 138 -14.56 -11.74 14.73
C GLN A 138 -14.92 -12.67 13.57
N GLY A 139 -14.39 -12.43 12.37
CA GLY A 139 -14.62 -13.29 11.21
C GLY A 139 -13.75 -14.55 11.22
N GLN A 140 -14.11 -15.49 10.37
CA GLN A 140 -13.35 -16.71 10.10
C GLN A 140 -13.59 -17.15 8.65
N TRP A 141 -12.63 -17.86 8.07
CA TRP A 141 -12.83 -18.54 6.79
C TRP A 141 -13.72 -19.77 7.00
N LYS A 142 -14.72 -19.93 6.12
CA LYS A 142 -15.57 -21.13 6.08
C LYS A 142 -15.67 -21.63 4.65
N GLN A 143 -15.65 -22.95 4.50
CA GLN A 143 -15.98 -23.58 3.23
C GLN A 143 -17.48 -23.42 2.95
N GLN A 144 -17.84 -22.95 1.75
CA GLN A 144 -19.20 -22.71 1.31
C GLN A 144 -19.43 -23.33 -0.07
N ASP A 145 -20.15 -24.44 -0.10
CA ASP A 145 -20.50 -25.12 -1.35
C ASP A 145 -21.32 -24.22 -2.26
N GLY A 146 -20.93 -24.14 -3.54
CA GLY A 146 -21.59 -23.29 -4.52
C GLY A 146 -21.31 -21.79 -4.37
N TYR A 147 -20.33 -21.38 -3.55
CA TYR A 147 -19.85 -19.99 -3.56
C TYR A 147 -19.37 -19.60 -4.97
N HIS A 148 -19.91 -18.51 -5.49
CA HIS A 148 -19.53 -17.97 -6.79
C HIS A 148 -18.54 -16.83 -6.60
N LEU A 149 -17.26 -17.19 -6.68
CA LEU A 149 -16.13 -16.26 -6.78
C LEU A 149 -16.37 -15.17 -7.83
N ALA A 150 -15.82 -13.98 -7.59
CA ALA A 150 -15.89 -12.88 -8.54
C ALA A 150 -15.26 -13.28 -9.87
N LYS A 151 -15.88 -12.87 -10.98
CA LYS A 151 -15.31 -13.17 -12.30
C LYS A 151 -14.13 -12.23 -12.56
N HIS A 152 -12.92 -12.78 -12.63
CA HIS A 152 -11.74 -12.00 -12.97
C HIS A 152 -11.69 -11.64 -14.46
N PHE A 153 -11.53 -10.35 -14.78
CA PHE A 153 -11.39 -9.83 -16.15
C PHE A 153 -10.08 -9.06 -16.39
N GLN A 154 -9.29 -8.75 -15.35
CA GLN A 154 -8.13 -7.86 -15.45
C GLN A 154 -6.83 -8.60 -15.83
N ASP A 155 -5.69 -8.35 -15.18
CA ASP A 155 -4.40 -8.93 -15.60
C ASP A 155 -4.42 -10.47 -15.57
N PRO A 156 -4.31 -11.15 -16.74
CA PRO A 156 -4.38 -12.60 -16.83
C PRO A 156 -3.21 -13.30 -16.13
N LEU A 157 -2.23 -12.58 -15.56
CA LEU A 157 -1.29 -13.12 -14.59
C LEU A 157 -2.00 -13.77 -13.38
N TYR A 158 -3.01 -13.10 -12.81
CA TYR A 158 -3.66 -13.55 -11.57
C TYR A 158 -4.71 -14.65 -11.82
N GLY A 159 -5.42 -14.58 -12.95
CA GLY A 159 -6.39 -15.61 -13.36
C GLY A 159 -5.78 -16.95 -13.82
N LYS A 160 -4.45 -17.06 -13.98
CA LYS A 160 -3.76 -18.29 -14.43
C LYS A 160 -3.56 -19.34 -13.33
N CYS A 161 -3.84 -19.00 -12.07
CA CYS A 161 -3.74 -19.96 -10.98
C CYS A 161 -4.57 -21.22 -11.24
N LYS A 162 -4.06 -22.40 -10.87
CA LYS A 162 -4.85 -23.63 -10.88
C LYS A 162 -5.93 -23.67 -9.78
N ARG A 163 -5.82 -22.79 -8.79
CA ARG A 163 -6.70 -22.64 -7.62
C ARG A 163 -8.01 -21.87 -7.94
N GLN A 164 -8.57 -22.05 -9.14
CA GLN A 164 -9.80 -21.36 -9.62
C GLN A 164 -11.10 -21.80 -8.91
N GLN A 165 -11.01 -22.71 -7.94
CA GLN A 165 -12.09 -23.13 -7.07
C GLN A 165 -11.62 -22.94 -5.63
N ASP A 166 -11.60 -21.68 -5.19
CA ASP A 166 -11.49 -21.30 -3.78
C ASP A 166 -12.91 -21.36 -3.16
N PRO A 167 -13.23 -22.37 -2.33
CA PRO A 167 -14.55 -22.50 -1.73
C PRO A 167 -14.69 -21.70 -0.44
N TYR A 168 -13.68 -20.89 -0.05
CA TYR A 168 -13.64 -20.26 1.26
C TYR A 168 -14.19 -18.82 1.23
N VAL A 169 -15.11 -18.55 2.15
CA VAL A 169 -15.74 -17.23 2.35
C VAL A 169 -15.41 -16.71 3.74
N TRP A 170 -15.10 -15.42 3.85
CA TRP A 170 -14.95 -14.76 5.14
C TRP A 170 -16.31 -14.44 5.74
N SER A 171 -16.58 -14.92 6.95
CA SER A 171 -17.86 -14.65 7.62
C SER A 171 -17.73 -14.49 9.13
N THR A 172 -18.39 -13.48 9.67
CA THR A 172 -18.61 -13.31 11.11
C THR A 172 -19.67 -14.31 11.60
N PRO A 173 -19.55 -14.89 12.81
CA PRO A 173 -20.64 -15.66 13.43
C PRO A 173 -21.94 -14.84 13.51
N PRO A 174 -23.13 -15.44 13.28
CA PRO A 174 -24.43 -14.76 13.39
C PRO A 174 -24.74 -14.20 14.79
N THR A 175 -23.98 -14.62 15.81
CA THR A 175 -24.08 -14.17 17.20
C THR A 175 -23.23 -12.94 17.52
N THR A 176 -22.45 -12.43 16.57
CA THR A 176 -21.68 -11.19 16.75
C THR A 176 -22.59 -9.95 16.71
N THR A 177 -22.11 -8.84 17.26
CA THR A 177 -22.75 -7.52 17.11
C THR A 177 -22.50 -6.90 15.73
N CYS A 178 -21.77 -7.58 14.84
CA CYS A 178 -21.32 -7.09 13.55
C CYS A 178 -21.53 -8.14 12.45
N PRO A 179 -22.79 -8.47 12.10
CA PRO A 179 -23.04 -9.31 10.93
C PRO A 179 -22.37 -8.71 9.70
N LEU A 180 -21.77 -9.58 8.89
CA LEU A 180 -21.19 -9.27 7.59
C LEU A 180 -21.98 -10.05 6.53
N ASP A 181 -22.57 -9.33 5.59
CA ASP A 181 -23.28 -9.92 4.44
C ASP A 181 -22.25 -10.43 3.42
N ASP A 182 -22.54 -11.52 2.70
CA ASP A 182 -21.69 -12.02 1.61
C ASP A 182 -22.00 -11.35 0.26
N THR A 183 -23.08 -10.58 0.18
CA THR A 183 -23.47 -9.84 -1.02
C THR A 183 -22.80 -8.47 -1.12
N VAL A 184 -22.26 -8.19 -2.31
CA VAL A 184 -21.79 -6.87 -2.73
C VAL A 184 -22.72 -6.39 -3.83
N ASP A 185 -23.32 -5.20 -3.66
CA ASP A 185 -24.13 -4.55 -4.69
C ASP A 185 -23.36 -3.38 -5.32
N PRO A 186 -22.89 -3.52 -6.57
CA PRO A 186 -22.18 -2.44 -7.28
C PRO A 186 -23.03 -1.19 -7.49
N VAL A 187 -24.36 -1.32 -7.61
CA VAL A 187 -25.27 -0.17 -7.79
C VAL A 187 -25.33 0.64 -6.51
N THR A 188 -25.53 -0.02 -5.37
CA THR A 188 -25.46 0.62 -4.06
C THR A 188 -24.06 1.22 -3.82
N TRP A 189 -22.97 0.50 -4.11
CA TRP A 189 -21.62 1.05 -3.94
C TRP A 189 -21.35 2.27 -4.83
N CYS A 190 -21.83 2.29 -6.07
CA CYS A 190 -21.77 3.47 -6.93
C CYS A 190 -22.57 4.66 -6.39
N SER A 191 -23.71 4.41 -5.74
CA SER A 191 -24.47 5.43 -5.01
C SER A 191 -23.67 5.97 -3.81
N LEU A 192 -23.04 5.10 -3.02
CA LEU A 192 -22.19 5.49 -1.86
C LEU A 192 -20.97 6.32 -2.28
N LEU A 193 -20.42 6.07 -3.47
CA LEU A 193 -19.32 6.88 -4.02
C LEU A 193 -19.78 8.28 -4.43
N ASP A 194 -21.03 8.47 -4.87
CA ASP A 194 -21.60 9.77 -5.28
C ASP A 194 -20.69 10.57 -6.23
N GLY A 195 -20.17 9.90 -7.27
CA GLY A 195 -19.27 10.50 -8.26
C GLY A 195 -17.87 10.87 -7.75
N ARG A 196 -17.53 10.51 -6.49
CA ARG A 196 -16.19 10.74 -5.93
C ARG A 196 -15.19 9.78 -6.54
N ASN A 197 -14.13 10.32 -7.13
CA ASN A 197 -13.06 9.50 -7.70
C ASN A 197 -12.16 8.93 -6.60
N THR A 198 -11.74 7.68 -6.79
CA THR A 198 -10.90 6.90 -5.87
C THR A 198 -9.48 6.78 -6.40
N LEU A 199 -8.49 7.12 -5.57
CA LEU A 199 -7.08 6.92 -5.86
C LEU A 199 -6.50 5.85 -4.93
N ILE A 200 -6.06 4.76 -5.53
CA ILE A 200 -5.42 3.63 -4.86
C ILE A 200 -3.90 3.86 -4.90
N VAL A 201 -3.24 3.80 -3.75
CA VAL A 201 -1.80 4.06 -3.64
C VAL A 201 -1.14 3.07 -2.68
N GLY A 202 -0.06 2.46 -3.11
CA GLY A 202 0.72 1.52 -2.30
C GLY A 202 1.62 0.65 -3.18
N ASP A 203 1.70 -0.63 -2.85
CA ASP A 203 2.61 -1.60 -3.45
C ASP A 203 1.94 -2.53 -4.48
N LEU A 204 2.64 -3.61 -4.86
CA LEU A 204 2.13 -4.64 -5.77
C LEU A 204 0.88 -5.36 -5.25
N VAL A 205 0.74 -5.51 -3.94
CA VAL A 205 -0.44 -6.14 -3.32
C VAL A 205 -1.61 -5.13 -3.31
N GLN A 206 -1.33 -3.84 -3.17
CA GLN A 206 -2.29 -2.76 -3.39
C GLN A 206 -2.73 -2.65 -4.87
N TYR A 207 -1.90 -3.04 -5.84
CA TYR A 207 -2.35 -3.22 -7.23
C TYR A 207 -3.38 -4.35 -7.35
N GLN A 208 -3.23 -5.44 -6.61
CA GLN A 208 -4.25 -6.50 -6.62
C GLN A 208 -5.59 -6.04 -6.05
N LEU A 209 -5.59 -5.16 -5.04
CA LEU A 209 -6.82 -4.50 -4.57
C LEU A 209 -7.51 -3.69 -5.68
N HIS A 210 -6.73 -3.01 -6.52
CA HIS A 210 -7.26 -2.32 -7.70
C HIS A 210 -7.94 -3.30 -8.69
N GLU A 211 -7.33 -4.46 -8.95
CA GLU A 211 -7.91 -5.47 -9.87
C GLU A 211 -9.26 -6.01 -9.34
N VAL A 212 -9.33 -6.43 -8.07
CA VAL A 212 -10.59 -6.98 -7.52
C VAL A 212 -11.71 -5.95 -7.38
N LEU A 213 -11.36 -4.67 -7.15
CA LEU A 213 -12.35 -3.58 -7.18
C LEU A 213 -12.88 -3.33 -8.60
N LEU A 214 -12.10 -3.59 -9.66
CA LEU A 214 -12.61 -3.55 -11.03
C LEU A 214 -13.54 -4.72 -11.32
N ASP A 215 -13.14 -5.93 -10.95
CA ASP A 215 -13.93 -7.14 -11.19
C ASP A 215 -15.27 -7.12 -10.44
N ALA A 216 -15.29 -6.53 -9.24
CA ALA A 216 -16.52 -6.34 -8.45
C ALA A 216 -17.45 -5.27 -9.04
N MET A 217 -16.91 -4.19 -9.61
CA MET A 217 -17.67 -3.00 -9.98
C MET A 217 -17.98 -2.87 -11.48
N ARG A 218 -17.37 -3.70 -12.34
CA ARG A 218 -17.40 -3.53 -13.81
C ARG A 218 -17.40 -4.86 -14.58
N ASP A 219 -18.33 -4.95 -15.52
CA ASP A 219 -18.32 -5.99 -16.55
C ASP A 219 -17.28 -5.71 -17.66
N GLY A 220 -15.98 -5.85 -17.36
CA GLY A 220 -14.96 -5.96 -18.41
C GLY A 220 -13.53 -5.55 -18.07
N PRO A 221 -12.58 -5.85 -18.98
CA PRO A 221 -11.15 -5.58 -18.79
C PRO A 221 -10.82 -4.09 -18.87
N THR A 222 -9.85 -3.69 -18.05
CA THR A 222 -9.25 -2.34 -18.04
C THR A 222 -7.79 -2.42 -18.45
N VAL A 223 -7.34 -1.55 -19.35
CA VAL A 223 -5.95 -1.55 -19.84
C VAL A 223 -5.05 -0.75 -18.90
N CYS A 224 -4.36 -1.45 -18.01
CA CYS A 224 -3.27 -0.91 -17.20
C CYS A 224 -1.90 -1.16 -17.87
N PHE A 225 -0.96 -0.23 -17.68
CA PHE A 225 0.40 -0.33 -18.23
C PHE A 225 1.36 -0.98 -17.21
N GLY A 226 0.92 -2.13 -16.66
CA GLY A 226 1.60 -2.85 -15.59
C GLY A 226 1.49 -2.20 -14.21
N GLU A 227 2.11 -2.84 -13.24
CA GLU A 227 1.95 -2.65 -11.78
C GLU A 227 2.61 -1.37 -11.22
N LEU A 228 3.05 -0.44 -12.08
CA LEU A 228 3.64 0.84 -11.68
C LEU A 228 2.61 1.97 -11.56
N ASN A 229 1.63 2.02 -12.47
CA ASN A 229 0.55 3.02 -12.48
C ASN A 229 -0.51 2.57 -13.49
N CYS A 230 -1.76 2.45 -13.07
CA CYS A 230 -2.90 2.39 -13.99
C CYS A 230 -3.45 3.80 -14.22
N LYS A 231 -3.89 4.11 -15.44
CA LYS A 231 -4.49 5.41 -15.78
C LYS A 231 -5.96 5.46 -15.36
N ASP A 232 -6.45 6.68 -15.16
CA ASP A 232 -7.82 7.02 -14.77
C ASP A 232 -8.88 6.32 -15.66
N HIS A 233 -9.58 5.34 -15.12
CA HIS A 233 -10.66 4.61 -15.78
C HIS A 233 -11.96 4.79 -14.98
N THR A 234 -13.10 4.67 -15.65
CA THR A 234 -14.41 4.67 -14.99
C THR A 234 -14.48 3.50 -14.00
N LEU A 235 -14.94 3.73 -12.78
CA LEU A 235 -15.33 2.69 -11.82
C LEU A 235 -16.85 2.51 -11.90
N CYS A 236 -17.59 3.61 -11.71
CA CYS A 236 -19.05 3.69 -11.79
C CYS A 236 -19.50 4.50 -13.00
N GLN A 237 -20.58 4.06 -13.67
CA GLN A 237 -21.14 4.80 -14.80
C GLN A 237 -22.11 5.91 -14.37
N GLN A 238 -22.93 5.65 -13.34
CA GLN A 238 -23.93 6.59 -12.83
C GLN A 238 -24.04 6.48 -11.30
N PRO A 239 -23.73 7.55 -10.55
CA PRO A 239 -22.95 8.72 -10.98
C PRO A 239 -21.55 8.32 -11.51
N GLU A 240 -20.95 9.12 -12.41
CA GLU A 240 -19.60 8.81 -12.91
C GLU A 240 -18.57 9.01 -11.77
N ALA A 241 -18.01 7.91 -11.29
CA ALA A 241 -16.82 7.90 -10.44
C ALA A 241 -15.71 7.14 -11.15
N ARG A 242 -14.47 7.62 -11.04
CA ARG A 242 -13.28 7.05 -11.68
C ARG A 242 -12.32 6.50 -10.64
N MET A 243 -11.55 5.50 -11.04
CA MET A 243 -10.48 4.92 -10.24
C MET A 243 -9.12 5.05 -10.93
N ARG A 244 -8.06 5.07 -10.13
CA ARG A 244 -6.67 5.09 -10.59
C ARG A 244 -5.79 4.40 -9.54
N TYR A 245 -4.75 3.71 -10.00
CA TYR A 245 -3.69 3.17 -9.14
C TYR A 245 -2.34 3.86 -9.41
N ILE A 246 -1.59 4.18 -8.36
CA ILE A 246 -0.21 4.70 -8.40
C ILE A 246 0.67 3.90 -7.44
N ARG A 247 1.78 3.33 -7.92
CA ARG A 247 2.74 2.62 -7.05
C ARG A 247 3.57 3.60 -6.23
N ASN A 248 3.42 3.59 -4.91
CA ASN A 248 4.28 4.30 -3.98
C ASN A 248 4.46 3.45 -2.72
N ASP A 249 5.51 2.64 -2.73
CA ASP A 249 5.75 1.55 -1.79
C ASP A 249 5.87 2.05 -0.34
N ILE A 250 6.40 3.25 -0.11
CA ILE A 250 6.53 3.87 1.24
C ILE A 250 5.52 5.00 1.50
N LEU A 251 4.52 5.20 0.61
CA LEU A 251 3.59 6.33 0.62
C LEU A 251 4.28 7.71 0.72
N SER A 252 5.48 7.84 0.14
CA SER A 252 6.33 9.03 0.23
C SER A 252 5.67 10.28 -0.37
N PRO A 253 5.79 11.45 0.28
CA PRO A 253 5.17 12.70 -0.15
C PRO A 253 5.90 13.40 -1.32
N VAL A 254 6.84 12.72 -1.99
CA VAL A 254 7.61 13.28 -3.11
C VAL A 254 6.71 13.84 -4.22
N SER A 255 7.08 15.02 -4.70
CA SER A 255 6.40 15.70 -5.82
C SER A 255 7.03 15.40 -7.19
N ARG A 256 8.18 14.71 -7.21
CA ARG A 256 8.95 14.37 -8.40
C ARG A 256 9.59 13.00 -8.22
N ILE A 257 9.59 12.20 -9.29
CA ILE A 257 10.24 10.88 -9.32
C ILE A 257 11.75 11.08 -9.16
N ASN A 258 12.37 10.40 -8.19
CA ASN A 258 13.82 10.34 -8.09
C ASN A 258 14.37 9.45 -9.23
N ARG A 259 14.84 10.09 -10.31
CA ARG A 259 15.47 9.38 -11.42
C ARG A 259 16.93 9.11 -11.09
N ALA A 260 17.20 8.03 -10.35
CA ALA A 260 18.55 7.52 -10.15
C ALA A 260 19.14 7.03 -11.49
N LYS A 261 19.76 7.96 -12.23
CA LYS A 261 20.30 7.77 -13.60
C LYS A 261 19.30 7.22 -14.63
N GLY A 262 17.99 7.37 -14.40
CA GLY A 262 16.92 7.03 -15.34
C GLY A 262 16.05 5.83 -14.96
N HIS A 263 16.44 5.07 -13.93
CA HIS A 263 15.64 3.98 -13.36
C HIS A 263 15.33 4.28 -11.88
N PRO A 264 14.21 3.80 -11.33
CA PRO A 264 14.02 3.73 -9.88
C PRO A 264 15.09 2.85 -9.24
N SER A 265 15.35 3.02 -7.94
CA SER A 265 15.87 1.92 -7.11
C SER A 265 14.89 0.76 -7.24
N VAL A 266 15.34 -0.39 -7.77
CA VAL A 266 14.44 -1.50 -8.14
C VAL A 266 13.66 -2.07 -6.95
N ASP A 267 14.16 -1.88 -5.73
CA ASP A 267 13.63 -2.44 -4.50
C ASP A 267 12.56 -1.56 -3.82
N THR A 268 12.44 -0.28 -4.20
CA THR A 268 11.44 0.65 -3.62
C THR A 268 11.06 1.74 -4.60
N ILE A 269 9.76 1.85 -4.89
CA ILE A 269 9.19 2.75 -5.89
C ILE A 269 8.41 3.87 -5.21
N GLU A 270 8.68 5.13 -5.58
CA GLU A 270 8.03 6.33 -5.04
C GLU A 270 7.39 7.19 -6.15
N TRP A 271 6.27 6.77 -6.77
CA TRP A 271 5.59 7.66 -7.74
C TRP A 271 4.82 8.79 -7.02
N PRO A 272 4.96 10.05 -7.48
CA PRO A 272 4.22 11.19 -6.92
C PRO A 272 2.70 11.06 -7.05
N PHE A 273 2.00 10.88 -5.93
CA PHE A 273 0.53 10.79 -5.89
C PHE A 273 -0.13 12.04 -5.29
N ILE A 274 0.48 12.69 -4.30
CA ILE A 274 -0.14 13.81 -3.55
C ILE A 274 -0.09 15.19 -4.22
N THR A 275 0.10 15.28 -5.53
CA THR A 275 0.17 16.58 -6.23
C THR A 275 -1.16 17.34 -6.13
N SER A 276 -1.15 18.68 -6.12
CA SER A 276 -2.39 19.46 -5.99
C SER A 276 -3.47 19.17 -7.03
N PRO A 277 -3.16 18.84 -8.31
CA PRO A 277 -4.17 18.33 -9.24
C PRO A 277 -4.77 16.99 -8.83
N MET A 278 -3.97 16.03 -8.34
CA MET A 278 -4.45 14.73 -7.88
C MET A 278 -5.33 14.87 -6.63
N MET A 279 -4.90 15.64 -5.62
CA MET A 279 -5.68 15.84 -4.38
C MET A 279 -6.99 16.61 -4.59
N ARG A 280 -7.17 17.30 -5.74
CA ARG A 280 -8.46 17.87 -6.14
C ARG A 280 -9.30 16.92 -7.00
N ALA A 281 -8.67 16.04 -7.76
CA ALA A 281 -9.37 15.10 -8.63
C ALA A 281 -9.91 13.88 -7.84
N TYR A 282 -9.23 13.49 -6.76
CA TYR A 282 -9.52 12.29 -5.98
C TYR A 282 -9.84 12.64 -4.53
N SER A 283 -11.12 12.50 -4.15
CA SER A 283 -11.64 12.76 -2.81
C SER A 283 -11.76 11.51 -1.94
N VAL A 284 -11.46 10.33 -2.49
CA VAL A 284 -11.29 9.07 -1.75
C VAL A 284 -9.88 8.55 -2.02
N LEU A 285 -9.10 8.29 -0.98
CA LEU A 285 -7.81 7.60 -1.07
C LEU A 285 -7.90 6.25 -0.36
N ILE A 286 -7.40 5.20 -1.02
CA ILE A 286 -7.18 3.87 -0.41
C ILE A 286 -5.68 3.60 -0.41
N LEU A 287 -5.09 3.64 0.77
CA LEU A 287 -3.65 3.67 0.99
C LEU A 287 -3.16 2.34 1.57
N ASN A 288 -1.93 1.97 1.24
CA ASN A 288 -1.18 0.88 1.87
C ASN A 288 0.32 1.12 1.74
N ARG A 289 1.13 0.52 2.62
CA ARG A 289 2.59 0.65 2.63
C ARG A 289 3.26 -0.72 2.54
N ALA A 290 4.22 -0.87 1.64
CA ALA A 290 5.00 -2.08 1.44
C ALA A 290 5.80 -2.49 2.70
N PRO A 291 6.16 -3.78 2.83
CA PRO A 291 7.07 -4.28 3.87
C PRO A 291 8.55 -3.87 3.59
N VAL A 292 8.86 -2.59 3.55
CA VAL A 292 10.24 -2.11 3.32
C VAL A 292 11.11 -2.32 4.56
N VAL A 293 12.40 -2.60 4.38
CA VAL A 293 13.38 -2.75 5.47
C VAL A 293 13.76 -1.36 5.99
N GLU A 294 13.24 -0.98 7.16
CA GLU A 294 13.39 0.35 7.78
C GLU A 294 13.11 0.28 9.29
N ASP A 295 13.60 1.27 10.04
CA ASP A 295 13.30 1.43 11.46
C ASP A 295 11.93 2.09 11.73
N ASP A 296 11.50 2.02 12.99
CA ASP A 296 10.19 2.50 13.43
C ASP A 296 10.07 4.02 13.38
N GLU A 297 11.13 4.77 13.70
CA GLU A 297 11.07 6.24 13.67
C GLU A 297 10.97 6.74 12.23
N THR A 298 11.71 6.14 11.30
CA THR A 298 11.59 6.42 9.86
C THR A 298 10.18 6.12 9.35
N PHE A 299 9.62 4.95 9.72
CA PHE A 299 8.24 4.58 9.37
C PHE A 299 7.22 5.61 9.88
N ILE A 300 7.30 5.94 11.18
CA ILE A 300 6.38 6.88 11.85
C ILE A 300 6.48 8.27 11.21
N GLN A 301 7.70 8.83 11.11
CA GLN A 301 7.91 10.19 10.62
C GLN A 301 7.42 10.36 9.17
N GLN A 302 7.71 9.40 8.30
CA GLN A 302 7.27 9.45 6.91
C GLN A 302 5.74 9.33 6.77
N LEU A 303 5.11 8.40 7.49
CA LEU A 303 3.66 8.21 7.38
C LEU A 303 2.89 9.40 7.97
N VAL A 304 3.34 9.95 9.10
CA VAL A 304 2.79 11.17 9.71
C VAL A 304 2.93 12.37 8.77
N GLU A 305 4.10 12.57 8.16
CA GLU A 305 4.30 13.63 7.16
C GLU A 305 3.36 13.47 5.96
N THR A 306 3.20 12.26 5.44
CA THR A 306 2.24 12.01 4.34
C THR A 306 0.80 12.33 4.75
N MET A 307 0.34 11.90 5.93
CA MET A 307 -0.99 12.26 6.43
C MET A 307 -1.15 13.79 6.56
N ARG A 308 -0.13 14.47 7.10
CA ARG A 308 -0.11 15.94 7.27
C ARG A 308 -0.20 16.66 5.93
N VAL A 309 0.54 16.21 4.91
CA VAL A 309 0.52 16.85 3.58
C VAL A 309 -0.80 16.57 2.85
N ILE A 310 -1.39 15.38 2.99
CA ILE A 310 -2.72 15.07 2.46
C ILE A 310 -3.75 16.02 3.09
N ARG A 311 -3.84 16.08 4.42
CA ARG A 311 -4.79 16.96 5.13
C ARG A 311 -4.57 18.44 4.83
N SER A 312 -3.32 18.87 4.67
CA SER A 312 -2.96 20.23 4.24
C SER A 312 -3.41 20.58 2.81
N ARG A 313 -3.60 19.59 1.92
CA ARG A 313 -3.93 19.81 0.50
C ARG A 313 -5.40 19.55 0.18
N ALA A 314 -6.03 18.61 0.89
CA ALA A 314 -7.44 18.26 0.76
C ALA A 314 -7.97 17.77 2.12
N PRO A 315 -8.47 18.70 2.97
CA PRO A 315 -8.87 18.36 4.34
C PRO A 315 -10.04 17.38 4.39
N ASP A 316 -11.01 17.51 3.48
CA ASP A 316 -12.23 16.69 3.40
C ASP A 316 -12.08 15.34 2.68
N THR A 317 -10.87 14.95 2.27
CA THR A 317 -10.64 13.67 1.59
C THR A 317 -10.93 12.48 2.52
N LEU A 318 -11.69 11.50 2.06
CA LEU A 318 -11.87 10.24 2.76
C LEU A 318 -10.58 9.42 2.67
N LEU A 319 -10.02 9.03 3.83
CA LEU A 319 -8.80 8.23 3.91
C LEU A 319 -9.12 6.84 4.46
N LEU A 320 -8.98 5.83 3.61
CA LEU A 320 -8.92 4.43 4.01
C LEU A 320 -7.46 3.99 3.94
N TYR A 321 -6.98 3.28 4.97
CA TYR A 321 -5.68 2.63 4.97
C TYR A 321 -5.89 1.14 5.23
N ARG A 322 -5.51 0.27 4.30
CA ARG A 322 -5.51 -1.17 4.57
C ARG A 322 -4.21 -1.60 5.24
N SER A 323 -4.31 -2.54 6.17
CA SER A 323 -3.13 -3.20 6.73
C SER A 323 -2.32 -3.95 5.66
N THR A 324 -1.04 -4.15 5.92
CA THR A 324 -0.13 -4.88 5.05
C THR A 324 -0.06 -6.33 5.52
N SER A 325 -0.45 -7.25 4.64
CA SER A 325 -0.45 -8.69 4.86
C SER A 325 0.96 -9.28 4.87
N ILE A 326 1.16 -10.41 5.55
CA ILE A 326 2.37 -11.22 5.37
C ILE A 326 2.35 -11.95 4.02
N GLY A 327 3.52 -12.36 3.55
CA GLY A 327 3.64 -13.47 2.61
C GLY A 327 3.90 -14.78 3.33
N HIS A 328 3.65 -15.90 2.65
CA HIS A 328 3.77 -17.24 3.23
C HIS A 328 4.86 -18.05 2.49
N PRO A 329 6.12 -18.05 2.93
CA PRO A 329 7.20 -18.82 2.28
C PRO A 329 6.77 -20.24 1.90
N PHE A 330 7.17 -20.72 0.72
CA PHE A 330 6.82 -22.08 0.25
C PHE A 330 5.30 -22.38 0.22
N CYS A 331 4.44 -21.38 0.00
CA CYS A 331 2.96 -21.44 -0.14
C CYS A 331 2.38 -22.48 -1.14
N ASN A 332 3.23 -23.22 -1.86
CA ASN A 332 2.81 -24.37 -2.67
C ASN A 332 2.38 -25.57 -1.81
N ASP A 333 2.94 -25.67 -0.60
CA ASP A 333 2.61 -26.71 0.38
C ASP A 333 1.19 -26.58 0.92
N ALA A 334 0.71 -25.33 1.07
CA ALA A 334 -0.60 -25.01 1.62
C ALA A 334 -1.76 -25.48 0.71
N GLN A 335 -2.74 -26.17 1.29
CA GLN A 335 -3.95 -26.64 0.58
C GLN A 335 -5.24 -25.99 1.09
N GLU A 336 -5.22 -25.40 2.30
CA GLU A 336 -6.38 -24.85 2.99
C GLU A 336 -5.98 -23.63 3.87
N PRO A 337 -6.95 -22.81 4.31
CA PRO A 337 -6.73 -21.73 5.26
C PRO A 337 -6.13 -22.22 6.58
N LEU A 338 -5.40 -21.34 7.27
CA LEU A 338 -4.98 -21.57 8.65
C LEU A 338 -6.18 -21.42 9.59
N GLU A 339 -6.34 -22.38 10.53
CA GLU A 339 -7.38 -22.32 11.58
C GLU A 339 -7.19 -21.14 12.55
N SER A 340 -5.97 -20.61 12.68
CA SER A 340 -5.63 -19.54 13.61
C SER A 340 -4.42 -18.73 13.14
N HIS A 341 -4.28 -17.51 13.66
CA HIS A 341 -3.13 -16.64 13.37
C HIS A 341 -1.83 -17.21 13.96
N LEU A 342 -0.73 -16.91 13.27
CA LEU A 342 0.61 -17.28 13.71
C LEU A 342 0.94 -16.76 15.11
N LYS A 343 1.57 -17.63 15.90
CA LYS A 343 2.16 -17.35 17.21
C LYS A 343 3.45 -16.54 17.05
N ASP A 344 4.00 -16.03 18.15
CA ASP A 344 5.20 -15.19 18.07
C ASP A 344 6.41 -15.97 17.53
N GLU A 345 6.56 -17.23 17.94
CA GLU A 345 7.63 -18.15 17.53
C GLU A 345 7.56 -18.50 16.03
N GLU A 346 6.36 -18.49 15.45
CA GLU A 346 6.13 -18.68 14.01
C GLU A 346 6.39 -17.36 13.25
N LEU A 347 5.94 -16.22 13.78
CA LEU A 347 6.21 -14.89 13.22
C LEU A 347 7.71 -14.54 13.19
N GLN A 348 8.49 -15.01 14.17
CA GLN A 348 9.95 -14.84 14.21
C GLN A 348 10.68 -15.55 13.07
N GLN A 349 10.09 -16.59 12.46
CA GLN A 349 10.68 -17.32 11.33
C GLN A 349 10.39 -16.64 9.97
N LEU A 350 9.56 -15.59 9.92
CA LEU A 350 9.17 -14.96 8.66
C LEU A 350 10.28 -14.05 8.08
N PRO A 351 10.63 -14.20 6.79
CA PRO A 351 11.67 -13.41 6.13
C PRO A 351 11.17 -12.00 5.76
N TYR A 352 12.05 -11.22 5.11
CA TYR A 352 11.72 -9.93 4.46
C TYR A 352 11.10 -8.87 5.38
N GLY A 353 11.23 -9.00 6.70
CA GLY A 353 10.59 -8.11 7.67
C GLY A 353 9.09 -8.35 7.86
N TRP A 354 8.52 -9.44 7.33
CA TRP A 354 7.12 -9.82 7.57
C TRP A 354 6.83 -10.07 9.06
N SER A 355 7.84 -10.50 9.82
CA SER A 355 7.84 -10.59 11.29
C SER A 355 7.40 -9.28 11.99
N GLU A 356 7.61 -8.13 11.36
CA GLU A 356 7.37 -6.80 11.92
C GLU A 356 5.99 -6.22 11.57
N LEU A 357 5.25 -6.84 10.65
CA LEU A 357 4.05 -6.24 10.07
C LEU A 357 2.93 -6.04 11.08
N LYS A 358 2.70 -6.97 12.00
CA LYS A 358 1.73 -6.81 13.11
C LYS A 358 1.98 -5.53 13.93
N ARG A 359 3.24 -5.17 14.13
CA ARG A 359 3.66 -3.97 14.86
C ARG A 359 3.53 -2.71 14.01
N ARG A 360 3.98 -2.76 12.75
CA ARG A 360 3.88 -1.64 11.79
C ARG A 360 2.43 -1.31 11.41
N ASN A 361 1.56 -2.31 11.29
CA ASN A 361 0.12 -2.15 11.12
C ASN A 361 -0.51 -1.43 12.33
N ALA A 362 -0.13 -1.79 13.56
CA ALA A 362 -0.59 -1.09 14.77
C ALA A 362 -0.10 0.37 14.86
N MET A 363 1.14 0.67 14.43
CA MET A 363 1.62 2.05 14.30
C MET A 363 0.85 2.83 13.22
N ALA A 364 0.66 2.23 12.04
CA ALA A 364 -0.08 2.84 10.94
C ALA A 364 -1.53 3.18 11.33
N ARG A 365 -2.20 2.27 12.04
CA ARG A 365 -3.52 2.51 12.62
C ARG A 365 -3.56 3.82 13.42
N LYS A 366 -2.68 3.99 14.41
CA LYS A 366 -2.64 5.20 15.23
C LYS A 366 -2.40 6.47 14.42
N ILE A 367 -1.50 6.42 13.44
CA ILE A 367 -1.17 7.57 12.59
C ILE A 367 -2.35 7.95 11.67
N VAL A 368 -3.02 6.96 11.07
CA VAL A 368 -4.16 7.17 10.17
C VAL A 368 -5.41 7.59 10.94
N GLU A 369 -5.69 7.00 12.10
CA GLU A 369 -6.84 7.36 12.93
C GLU A 369 -6.71 8.77 13.52
N ALA A 370 -5.50 9.18 13.93
CA ALA A 370 -5.18 10.56 14.30
C ALA A 370 -5.34 11.53 13.11
N ALA A 371 -5.11 11.07 11.88
CA ALA A 371 -5.43 11.83 10.66
C ALA A 371 -6.93 11.86 10.31
N GLY A 372 -7.82 11.39 11.20
CA GLY A 372 -9.26 11.23 10.90
C GLY A 372 -9.56 10.22 9.80
N GLY A 373 -8.59 9.34 9.47
CA GLY A 373 -8.80 8.24 8.54
C GLY A 373 -9.44 7.02 9.20
N VAL A 374 -9.59 5.97 8.41
CA VAL A 374 -10.06 4.65 8.81
C VAL A 374 -8.97 3.64 8.50
N PHE A 375 -8.57 2.86 9.50
CA PHE A 375 -7.74 1.69 9.31
C PHE A 375 -8.64 0.46 9.07
N VAL A 376 -8.30 -0.37 8.09
CA VAL A 376 -9.04 -1.60 7.76
C VAL A 376 -8.07 -2.77 7.80
N ASP A 377 -8.26 -3.69 8.74
CA ASP A 377 -7.31 -4.79 8.96
C ASP A 377 -7.52 -5.97 7.99
N LEU A 378 -7.28 -5.73 6.71
CA LEU A 378 -7.42 -6.72 5.63
C LEU A 378 -6.39 -7.86 5.70
N ALA A 379 -5.25 -7.63 6.37
CA ALA A 379 -4.25 -8.64 6.71
C ALA A 379 -4.81 -9.74 7.62
N ALA A 380 -5.68 -9.41 8.59
CA ALA A 380 -6.31 -10.40 9.47
C ALA A 380 -7.05 -11.52 8.68
N LEU A 381 -7.55 -11.21 7.49
CA LEU A 381 -8.15 -12.20 6.60
C LEU A 381 -7.09 -13.00 5.84
N THR A 382 -6.16 -12.31 5.16
CA THR A 382 -5.23 -12.95 4.21
C THR A 382 -4.02 -13.61 4.85
N ASP A 383 -3.61 -13.21 6.05
CA ASP A 383 -2.55 -13.85 6.83
C ASP A 383 -2.97 -15.26 7.32
N LEU A 384 -4.22 -15.65 7.06
CA LEU A 384 -4.76 -17.00 7.24
C LEU A 384 -4.88 -17.77 5.92
N ARG A 385 -4.39 -17.23 4.78
CA ARG A 385 -4.61 -17.79 3.44
C ARG A 385 -3.32 -18.12 2.67
N PRO A 386 -2.39 -18.93 3.23
CA PRO A 386 -1.22 -19.40 2.50
C PRO A 386 -1.60 -20.20 1.24
N ASP A 387 -2.75 -20.86 1.28
CA ASP A 387 -3.37 -21.59 0.18
C ASP A 387 -3.85 -20.70 -0.97
N GLY A 388 -4.08 -19.41 -0.74
CA GLY A 388 -4.58 -18.48 -1.76
C GLY A 388 -3.52 -17.82 -2.64
N HIS A 389 -2.23 -18.06 -2.38
CA HIS A 389 -1.13 -17.45 -3.12
C HIS A 389 -0.99 -17.94 -4.56
N MET A 390 -0.33 -17.14 -5.40
CA MET A 390 0.03 -17.49 -6.77
C MET A 390 0.93 -18.74 -6.88
N GLY A 391 1.83 -18.95 -5.91
CA GLY A 391 2.71 -20.11 -5.86
C GLY A 391 4.00 -19.94 -6.66
N GLY A 392 4.74 -21.05 -6.80
CA GLY A 392 6.07 -21.06 -7.39
C GLY A 392 7.06 -20.23 -6.57
N GLN A 393 7.49 -19.11 -7.14
CA GLN A 393 8.39 -18.13 -6.50
C GLN A 393 7.63 -16.89 -5.98
N ASP A 394 6.30 -16.89 -6.05
CA ASP A 394 5.46 -15.78 -5.60
C ASP A 394 4.49 -16.25 -4.51
N CYS A 395 4.92 -16.01 -3.28
CA CYS A 395 4.13 -16.22 -2.08
C CYS A 395 3.85 -14.90 -1.35
N LEU A 396 3.70 -13.81 -2.09
CA LEU A 396 3.24 -12.52 -1.58
C LEU A 396 1.94 -12.10 -2.28
N ARG A 397 1.84 -12.29 -3.59
CA ARG A 397 0.62 -12.01 -4.36
C ARG A 397 -0.35 -13.20 -4.32
N TYR A 398 -1.63 -12.90 -4.43
CA TYR A 398 -2.73 -13.87 -4.36
C TYR A 398 -3.29 -14.18 -5.75
N CYS A 399 -3.94 -15.33 -5.87
CA CYS A 399 -4.76 -15.64 -7.04
C CYS A 399 -6.00 -14.74 -7.09
N ILE A 400 -6.48 -14.43 -8.30
CA ILE A 400 -7.73 -13.71 -8.51
C ILE A 400 -8.59 -14.50 -9.53
N PRO A 401 -9.82 -14.91 -9.16
CA PRO A 401 -10.42 -14.75 -7.84
C PRO A 401 -9.77 -15.60 -6.75
N GLY A 402 -10.08 -15.31 -5.49
CA GLY A 402 -9.54 -16.00 -4.32
C GLY A 402 -9.74 -15.19 -3.03
N PRO A 403 -8.78 -15.20 -2.08
CA PRO A 403 -8.93 -14.51 -0.78
C PRO A 403 -9.23 -13.01 -0.88
N LEU A 404 -8.84 -12.37 -1.98
CA LEU A 404 -8.98 -10.94 -2.18
C LEU A 404 -10.44 -10.52 -2.44
N ASP A 405 -11.31 -11.45 -2.80
CA ASP A 405 -12.75 -11.24 -2.92
C ASP A 405 -13.34 -10.80 -1.55
N ALA A 406 -12.80 -11.31 -0.44
CA ALA A 406 -13.19 -10.86 0.90
C ALA A 406 -12.74 -9.42 1.23
N TRP A 407 -11.71 -8.87 0.57
CA TRP A 407 -11.37 -7.45 0.71
C TRP A 407 -12.45 -6.56 0.10
N VAL A 408 -13.02 -6.98 -1.03
CA VAL A 408 -14.15 -6.29 -1.67
C VAL A 408 -15.36 -6.29 -0.75
N GLN A 409 -15.71 -7.45 -0.18
CA GLN A 409 -16.81 -7.62 0.79
C GLN A 409 -16.64 -6.69 2.01
N ILE A 410 -15.47 -6.68 2.65
CA ILE A 410 -15.19 -5.81 3.80
C ILE A 410 -15.24 -4.33 3.40
N LEU A 411 -14.61 -3.95 2.28
CA LEU A 411 -14.59 -2.55 1.84
C LEU A 411 -15.99 -2.03 1.47
N TYR A 412 -16.84 -2.86 0.85
CA TYR A 412 -18.24 -2.50 0.60
C TYR A 412 -18.96 -2.11 1.90
N HIS A 413 -18.80 -2.93 2.93
CA HIS A 413 -19.37 -2.69 4.26
C HIS A 413 -18.77 -1.46 4.96
N VAL A 414 -17.45 -1.21 4.79
CA VAL A 414 -16.81 0.04 5.22
C VAL A 414 -17.46 1.27 4.55
N PHE A 415 -17.72 1.23 3.24
CA PHE A 415 -18.41 2.32 2.55
C PHE A 415 -19.86 2.50 3.01
N LEU A 416 -20.59 1.42 3.29
CA LEU A 416 -21.94 1.47 3.87
C LEU A 416 -21.93 2.19 5.23
N SER A 417 -21.04 1.81 6.15
CA SER A 417 -20.92 2.44 7.48
C SER A 417 -20.39 3.89 7.44
N LEU A 418 -19.76 4.33 6.35
CA LEU A 418 -19.29 5.71 6.20
C LEU A 418 -20.35 6.67 5.61
N ALA A 419 -21.47 6.14 5.12
CA ALA A 419 -22.58 6.90 4.56
C ALA A 419 -23.83 6.95 5.46
N GLN A 420 -23.92 6.04 6.44
CA GLN A 420 -24.98 5.95 7.46
C GLN A 420 -24.50 6.55 8.77
#